data_AF-A0A937Z8B6-F1
#
_entry.id   AF-A0A937Z8B6-F1
#
_cell.length_a   1.000
_cell.length_b   1.000
_cell.length_c   1.000
_cell.angle_alpha   90.00
_cell.angle_beta   90.00
_cell.angle_gamma   90.00
#
_symmetry.space_group_name_H-M   'P 1'
#
loop_
_entity.id
_entity.type
_entity.pdbx_description
1 polymer ?
#
loop_
_entity_poly.entity_id
_entity_poly.type
_entity_poly.pdbx_seq_one_letter_code
_entity_poly.pdbx_strand_id
1 'polypeptide(L)'
;MPSEELVETPKFQGIGGGLSTLIVDGAIAPWNDDVPGRWIGPHTLKDVGSYVSKFCEPQAGIYRLIGLDNKGKPAALDRICGCDRTGTLYIGREGKNFAVRSRLSKLVRALREPRGSSGVRIYNDEHNAGYRLRHHPMLSLRFPISKLALTWCYSAESKEAERCLLDFYFWSFGDTPPLNRE
;
A
#
# COMPACT_ATOMS: atom_id res chain seq x y z
N MET A 1 -23.61 5.71 -39.17
CA MET A 1 -23.29 5.57 -37.74
C MET A 1 -21.90 4.98 -37.67
N PRO A 2 -20.89 5.71 -37.14
CA PRO A 2 -19.54 5.20 -37.05
C PRO A 2 -19.46 4.22 -35.86
N SER A 3 -18.95 3.03 -36.16
CA SER A 3 -18.68 1.94 -35.23
C SER A 3 -17.59 2.34 -34.23
N GLU A 4 -17.86 2.16 -32.93
CA GLU A 4 -16.90 2.31 -31.85
C GLU A 4 -15.80 1.24 -31.97
N GLU A 5 -14.58 1.67 -32.30
CA GLU A 5 -13.39 0.82 -32.17
C GLU A 5 -13.05 0.69 -30.68
N LEU A 6 -13.20 -0.52 -30.16
CA LEU A 6 -12.71 -0.90 -28.84
C LEU A 6 -11.18 -0.84 -28.85
N VAL A 7 -10.63 0.10 -28.10
CA VAL A 7 -9.18 0.22 -27.85
C VAL A 7 -8.72 -1.03 -27.11
N GLU A 8 -8.02 -1.93 -27.82
CA GLU A 8 -7.38 -3.09 -27.21
C GLU A 8 -6.30 -2.63 -26.22
N THR A 9 -6.47 -3.01 -24.96
CA THR A 9 -5.43 -2.83 -23.93
C THR A 9 -4.20 -3.68 -24.29
N PRO A 10 -2.98 -3.14 -24.14
CA PRO A 10 -1.77 -3.84 -24.54
C PRO A 10 -1.56 -5.08 -23.67
N LYS A 11 -1.62 -6.26 -24.30
CA LYS A 11 -1.20 -7.53 -23.69
C LYS A 11 0.33 -7.60 -23.71
N PHE A 12 0.95 -7.35 -22.56
CA PHE A 12 2.40 -7.50 -22.42
C PHE A 12 2.76 -8.98 -22.24
N GLN A 13 3.55 -9.54 -23.17
CA GLN A 13 4.02 -10.92 -23.12
C GLN A 13 5.09 -11.08 -22.04
N GLY A 14 4.82 -11.99 -21.10
CA GLY A 14 5.65 -12.23 -19.91
C GLY A 14 7.07 -12.69 -20.22
N ILE A 15 7.99 -12.25 -19.35
CA ILE A 15 9.33 -12.81 -19.21
C ILE A 15 9.50 -13.19 -17.73
N GLY A 16 9.93 -14.43 -17.52
CA GLY A 16 9.87 -15.14 -16.25
C GLY A 16 10.59 -14.47 -15.08
N GLY A 17 9.90 -14.49 -13.94
CA GLY A 17 10.43 -14.26 -12.60
C GLY A 17 9.46 -14.90 -11.61
N GLY A 18 9.95 -15.80 -10.74
CA GLY A 18 9.14 -16.72 -9.94
C GLY A 18 7.93 -16.08 -9.24
N LEU A 19 6.73 -16.50 -9.66
CA LEU A 19 5.44 -16.17 -9.05
C LEU A 19 5.40 -16.66 -7.59
N SER A 20 5.65 -15.76 -6.66
CA SER A 20 4.98 -15.81 -5.35
C SER A 20 3.82 -14.82 -5.40
N THR A 21 2.78 -15.20 -6.13
CA THR A 21 1.51 -14.48 -6.15
C THR A 21 0.89 -14.62 -4.76
N LEU A 22 0.84 -13.52 -4.01
CA LEU A 22 0.20 -13.51 -2.71
C LEU A 22 -1.31 -13.54 -2.89
N ILE A 23 -1.84 -14.76 -2.96
CA ILE A 23 -3.26 -15.04 -2.91
C ILE A 23 -3.72 -14.79 -1.48
N VAL A 24 -4.37 -13.65 -1.26
CA VAL A 24 -5.28 -13.47 -0.13
C VAL A 24 -6.68 -13.60 -0.70
N ASP A 25 -7.22 -14.82 -0.65
CA ASP A 25 -8.62 -15.16 -0.95
C ASP A 25 -9.26 -14.40 -2.14
N GLY A 26 -8.59 -14.39 -3.30
CA GLY A 26 -9.19 -14.01 -4.58
C GLY A 26 -9.26 -12.50 -4.90
N ALA A 27 -8.61 -11.63 -4.14
CA ALA A 27 -8.45 -10.21 -4.50
C ALA A 27 -6.96 -9.86 -4.68
N ILE A 28 -6.29 -10.52 -5.62
CA ILE A 28 -5.03 -9.98 -6.14
C ILE A 28 -5.39 -8.70 -6.85
N ALA A 29 -4.74 -7.61 -6.46
CA ALA A 29 -4.71 -6.41 -7.27
C ALA A 29 -4.10 -6.81 -8.62
N PRO A 30 -4.86 -6.87 -9.74
CA PRO A 30 -4.38 -7.50 -10.97
C PRO A 30 -3.06 -6.90 -11.46
N TRP A 31 -2.86 -5.61 -11.20
CA TRP A 31 -1.63 -4.89 -11.51
C TRP A 31 -0.41 -5.22 -10.63
N ASN A 32 -0.54 -6.10 -9.63
CA ASN A 32 0.63 -6.62 -8.92
C ASN A 32 1.52 -7.46 -9.83
N ASP A 33 0.93 -8.14 -10.82
CA ASP A 33 1.65 -8.93 -11.81
C ASP A 33 2.38 -8.04 -12.82
N ASP A 34 1.89 -6.81 -13.02
CA ASP A 34 2.49 -5.81 -13.90
C ASP A 34 3.65 -5.04 -13.26
N VAL A 35 3.84 -5.16 -11.94
CA VAL A 35 4.97 -4.55 -11.23
C VAL A 35 6.05 -5.60 -10.96
N PRO A 36 7.19 -5.57 -11.67
CA PRO A 36 8.23 -6.57 -11.50
C PRO A 36 8.83 -6.46 -10.11
N GLY A 37 8.89 -7.60 -9.41
CA GLY A 37 9.51 -7.71 -8.10
C GLY A 37 8.98 -8.86 -7.27
N ARG A 38 9.61 -9.06 -6.11
CA ARG A 38 9.19 -10.07 -5.13
C ARG A 38 8.27 -9.41 -4.10
N TRP A 39 7.01 -9.82 -4.06
CA TRP A 39 6.05 -9.36 -3.06
C TRP A 39 6.14 -10.17 -1.76
N ILE A 40 5.93 -9.50 -0.62
CA ILE A 40 5.76 -10.07 0.71
C ILE A 40 4.53 -9.46 1.41
N GLY A 41 3.88 -10.25 2.27
CA GLY A 41 2.66 -9.88 2.99
C GLY A 41 1.37 -10.15 2.23
N PRO A 42 0.20 -9.69 2.71
CA PRO A 42 0.03 -8.69 3.76
C PRO A 42 0.41 -9.22 5.15
N HIS A 43 1.11 -8.40 5.92
CA HIS A 43 1.34 -8.60 7.35
C HIS A 43 0.61 -7.51 8.12
N THR A 44 -0.08 -7.85 9.21
CA THR A 44 -0.72 -6.84 10.05
C THR A 44 0.34 -5.94 10.68
N LEU A 45 -0.04 -4.71 11.09
CA LEU A 45 0.90 -3.84 11.82
C LEU A 45 1.41 -4.48 13.13
N LYS A 46 0.63 -5.40 13.72
CA LYS A 46 1.05 -6.19 14.87
C LYS A 46 2.21 -7.11 14.48
N ASP A 47 2.11 -7.80 13.35
CA ASP A 47 3.13 -8.76 12.86
C ASP A 47 4.40 -8.04 12.39
N VAL A 48 4.25 -6.87 11.75
CA VAL A 48 5.39 -6.03 11.33
C VAL A 48 6.24 -5.61 12.53
N GLY A 49 5.62 -5.43 13.70
CA GLY A 49 6.32 -5.10 14.92
C GLY A 49 7.01 -3.73 14.86
N SER A 50 7.90 -3.48 15.83
CA SER A 50 8.47 -2.13 16.07
C SER A 50 9.56 -1.70 15.12
N TYR A 51 10.08 -2.65 14.35
CA TYR A 51 11.21 -2.44 13.47
C TYR A 51 10.86 -3.06 12.14
N VAL A 52 10.75 -2.22 11.11
CA VAL A 52 10.43 -2.66 9.75
C VAL A 52 11.44 -3.67 9.20
N SER A 53 12.67 -3.68 9.75
CA SER A 53 13.70 -4.68 9.45
C SER A 53 13.31 -6.12 9.82
N LYS A 54 12.30 -6.33 10.69
CA LYS A 54 11.73 -7.65 10.96
C LYS A 54 10.75 -8.10 9.87
N PHE A 55 10.20 -7.15 9.13
CA PHE A 55 9.20 -7.36 8.09
C PHE A 55 9.84 -7.45 6.71
N CYS A 56 10.75 -6.54 6.37
CA CYS A 56 11.45 -6.51 5.08
C CYS A 56 12.95 -6.28 5.25
N GLU A 57 13.73 -6.81 4.31
CA GLU A 57 15.16 -6.52 4.19
C GLU A 57 15.37 -5.03 3.80
N PRO A 58 16.52 -4.43 4.17
CA PRO A 58 16.81 -3.02 3.89
C PRO A 58 17.20 -2.81 2.41
N GLN A 59 16.26 -3.05 1.51
CA GLN A 59 16.42 -2.93 0.07
C GLN A 59 15.42 -1.91 -0.50
N ALA A 60 15.65 -1.46 -1.73
CA ALA A 60 14.69 -0.61 -2.43
C ALA A 60 13.40 -1.39 -2.73
N GLY A 61 12.28 -0.69 -2.71
CA GLY A 61 11.00 -1.31 -2.98
C GLY A 61 9.82 -0.37 -2.83
N ILE A 62 8.65 -0.94 -3.06
CA ILE A 62 7.36 -0.26 -2.90
C ILE A 62 6.55 -0.97 -1.83
N TYR A 63 5.65 -0.24 -1.19
CA TYR A 63 4.78 -0.79 -0.17
C TYR A 63 3.38 -0.24 -0.28
N ARG A 64 2.43 -1.03 0.22
CA ARG A 64 1.03 -0.61 0.34
C ARG A 64 0.59 -0.70 1.78
N LEU A 65 -0.16 0.30 2.22
CA LEU A 65 -0.99 0.21 3.41
C LEU A 65 -2.36 -0.29 2.99
N ILE A 66 -2.81 -1.38 3.61
CA ILE A 66 -4.07 -2.04 3.31
C ILE A 66 -4.98 -1.92 4.54
N GLY A 67 -6.21 -1.46 4.32
CA GLY A 67 -7.27 -1.50 5.31
C GLY A 67 -7.95 -2.87 5.31
N LEU A 68 -8.12 -3.46 6.48
CA LEU A 68 -8.75 -4.76 6.68
C LEU A 68 -10.19 -4.61 7.20
N ASP A 69 -11.04 -5.60 6.92
CA ASP A 69 -12.37 -5.76 7.47
C ASP A 69 -12.34 -6.49 8.84
N ASN A 70 -13.51 -6.79 9.40
CA ASN A 70 -13.62 -7.53 10.66
C ASN A 70 -13.14 -8.99 10.59
N LYS A 71 -12.97 -9.53 9.38
CA LYS A 71 -12.52 -10.90 9.11
C LYS A 71 -11.02 -10.95 8.79
N GLY A 72 -10.32 -9.81 8.89
CA GLY A 72 -8.91 -9.69 8.54
C GLY A 72 -8.63 -9.71 7.03
N LYS A 73 -9.66 -9.55 6.20
CA LYS A 73 -9.54 -9.49 4.73
C LYS A 73 -9.44 -8.04 4.26
N PRO A 74 -8.85 -7.75 3.09
CA PRO A 74 -8.87 -6.40 2.55
C PRO A 74 -10.30 -5.84 2.49
N ALA A 75 -10.50 -4.66 3.06
CA ALA A 75 -11.80 -4.01 3.09
C ALA A 75 -12.12 -3.41 1.72
N ALA A 76 -13.32 -3.68 1.22
CA ALA A 76 -13.83 -3.05 0.01
C ALA A 76 -13.95 -1.52 0.20
N LEU A 77 -13.48 -0.74 -0.77
CA LEU A 77 -13.55 0.72 -0.78
C LEU A 77 -14.35 1.18 -2.02
N ASP A 78 -15.31 2.07 -1.83
CA ASP A 78 -16.07 2.65 -2.95
C ASP A 78 -15.20 3.68 -3.68
N ARG A 79 -15.26 3.63 -5.01
CA ARG A 79 -14.42 4.40 -5.94
C ARG A 79 -15.25 4.98 -7.07
N ILE A 80 -14.65 5.90 -7.84
CA ILE A 80 -15.33 6.55 -8.97
C ILE A 80 -15.72 5.51 -10.03
N CYS A 81 -14.81 4.60 -10.37
CA CYS A 81 -15.01 3.58 -11.40
C CYS A 81 -15.40 2.20 -10.84
N GLY A 82 -15.84 2.10 -9.58
CA GLY A 82 -16.33 0.85 -9.01
C GLY A 82 -15.93 0.61 -7.57
N CYS A 83 -15.50 -0.60 -7.25
CA CYS A 83 -15.19 -1.02 -5.89
C CYS A 83 -13.78 -1.61 -5.81
N ASP A 84 -12.92 -0.98 -5.02
CA ASP A 84 -11.58 -1.47 -4.72
C ASP A 84 -11.63 -2.55 -3.64
N ARG A 85 -11.52 -3.81 -4.07
CA ARG A 85 -11.46 -4.99 -3.19
C ARG A 85 -10.05 -5.27 -2.63
N THR A 86 -9.05 -4.50 -3.03
CA THR A 86 -7.67 -4.63 -2.55
C THR A 86 -7.45 -3.91 -1.21
N GLY A 87 -8.40 -3.05 -0.82
CA GLY A 87 -8.34 -2.27 0.42
C GLY A 87 -7.16 -1.32 0.48
N THR A 88 -6.61 -0.91 -0.66
CA THR A 88 -5.39 -0.10 -0.70
C THR A 88 -5.70 1.32 -0.21
N LEU A 89 -5.12 1.68 0.93
CA LEU A 89 -5.25 3.00 1.54
C LEU A 89 -4.12 3.94 1.11
N TYR A 90 -2.93 3.39 0.88
CA TYR A 90 -1.74 4.14 0.52
C TYR A 90 -0.78 3.28 -0.30
N ILE A 91 -0.11 3.88 -1.27
CA ILE A 91 1.04 3.34 -2.00
C ILE A 91 2.23 4.27 -1.72
N GLY A 92 3.37 3.70 -1.34
CA GLY A 92 4.61 4.45 -1.17
C GLY A 92 5.82 3.66 -1.59
N ARG A 93 6.98 4.33 -1.64
CA ARG A 93 8.26 3.68 -1.92
C ARG A 93 9.35 3.97 -0.92
N GLU A 94 10.36 3.11 -0.97
CA GLU A 94 11.67 3.32 -0.39
C GLU A 94 12.74 3.30 -1.47
N GLY A 95 13.70 4.22 -1.39
CA GLY A 95 14.83 4.27 -2.31
C GLY A 95 15.95 3.28 -1.94
N LYS A 96 17.06 3.35 -2.67
CA LYS A 96 18.26 2.52 -2.46
C LYS A 96 18.90 2.70 -1.08
N ASN A 97 18.69 3.86 -0.45
CA ASN A 97 19.20 4.17 0.89
C ASN A 97 18.14 3.81 1.96
N PHE A 98 17.95 2.52 2.23
CA PHE A 98 17.10 2.07 3.34
C PHE A 98 17.79 2.37 4.68
N ALA A 99 17.59 3.58 5.20
CA ALA A 99 18.18 4.02 6.46
C ALA A 99 17.28 3.70 7.66
N VAL A 100 17.82 3.83 8.89
CA VAL A 100 17.06 3.73 10.16
C VAL A 100 15.86 4.69 10.23
N ARG A 101 15.84 5.75 9.40
CA ARG A 101 14.73 6.70 9.25
C ARG A 101 14.03 6.57 7.89
N SER A 102 13.91 5.35 7.38
CA SER A 102 13.23 5.03 6.13
C SER A 102 11.79 5.57 6.12
N ARG A 103 11.26 5.90 4.93
CA ARG A 103 9.89 6.39 4.76
C ARG A 103 8.88 5.39 5.32
N LEU A 104 9.11 4.09 5.12
CA LEU A 104 8.28 3.04 5.71
C LEU A 104 8.35 3.06 7.25
N SER A 105 9.54 3.24 7.84
CA SER A 105 9.68 3.35 9.31
C SER A 105 8.90 4.53 9.86
N LYS A 106 8.92 5.68 9.16
CA LYS A 106 8.13 6.86 9.55
C LYS A 106 6.63 6.57 9.49
N LEU A 107 6.17 5.86 8.45
CA LEU A 107 4.77 5.45 8.34
C LEU A 107 4.36 4.52 9.50
N VAL A 108 5.11 3.44 9.74
CA VAL A 108 4.82 2.49 10.81
C VAL A 108 4.85 3.18 12.18
N ARG A 109 5.76 4.12 12.40
CA ARG A 109 5.82 4.91 13.64
C ARG A 109 4.62 5.84 13.79
N ALA A 110 4.19 6.51 12.72
CA ALA A 110 3.03 7.40 12.71
C ALA A 110 1.74 6.64 13.03
N LEU A 111 1.61 5.40 12.57
CA LEU A 111 0.45 4.55 12.76
C LEU A 111 0.40 3.83 14.11
N ARG A 112 1.31 4.13 15.04
CA ARG A 112 1.34 3.47 16.35
C ARG A 112 0.68 4.32 17.42
N GLU A 113 0.13 3.61 18.40
CA GLU A 113 -0.30 4.24 19.64
C GLU A 113 0.90 4.86 20.37
N PRO A 114 0.76 6.06 20.94
CA PRO A 114 1.79 6.64 21.79
C PRO A 114 2.12 5.70 22.95
N ARG A 115 3.38 5.32 23.11
CA ARG A 115 3.83 4.62 24.32
C ARG A 115 3.98 5.64 25.45
N GLY A 116 3.00 5.69 26.36
CA GLY A 116 3.06 6.46 27.61
C GLY A 116 1.79 7.23 27.93
N SER A 117 1.56 7.48 29.22
CA SER A 117 0.39 8.17 29.81
C SER A 117 0.28 9.65 29.42
N SER A 118 1.28 10.19 28.74
CA SER A 118 1.32 11.55 28.22
C SER A 118 0.91 11.55 26.74
N GLY A 119 -0.34 11.92 26.51
CA GLY A 119 -0.97 12.00 25.20
C GLY A 119 -0.12 12.69 24.13
N VAL A 120 -0.29 12.19 22.91
CA VAL A 120 0.14 12.79 21.63
C VAL A 120 1.63 13.14 21.55
N ARG A 121 2.45 12.17 21.11
CA ARG A 121 3.76 12.49 20.53
C ARG A 121 3.55 13.11 19.15
N ILE A 122 3.71 14.42 19.04
CA ILE A 122 3.91 15.10 17.75
C ILE A 122 5.33 14.76 17.31
N TYR A 123 5.47 13.90 16.31
CA TYR A 123 6.76 13.68 15.68
C TYR A 123 6.94 14.78 14.64
N ASN A 124 7.95 15.65 14.79
CA ASN A 124 8.30 16.70 13.81
C ASN A 124 8.65 16.16 12.39
N ASP A 125 8.66 14.83 12.23
CA ASP A 125 8.97 14.10 11.00
C ASP A 125 7.99 12.91 10.87
N GLU A 126 6.70 13.19 11.10
CA GLU A 126 5.62 12.23 10.91
C GLU A 126 5.33 11.99 9.43
N HIS A 127 5.05 10.75 9.06
CA HIS A 127 4.65 10.44 7.69
C HIS A 127 3.23 10.94 7.43
N ASN A 128 3.05 11.81 6.41
CA ASN A 128 1.77 12.45 6.08
C ASN A 128 0.59 11.47 5.98
N ALA A 129 0.76 10.32 5.33
CA ALA A 129 -0.29 9.31 5.24
C ALA A 129 -0.72 8.77 6.62
N GLY A 130 0.23 8.54 7.54
CA GLY A 130 -0.07 8.09 8.89
C GLY A 130 -0.75 9.18 9.71
N TYR A 131 -0.27 10.42 9.60
CA TYR A 131 -0.90 11.59 10.22
C TYR A 131 -2.36 11.74 9.76
N ARG A 132 -2.60 11.74 8.44
CA ARG A 132 -3.95 11.86 7.87
C ARG A 132 -4.87 10.73 8.31
N LEU A 133 -4.39 9.49 8.31
CA LEU A 133 -5.21 8.36 8.74
C LEU A 133 -5.67 8.53 10.20
N ARG A 134 -4.79 8.98 11.10
CA ARG A 134 -5.13 9.18 12.51
C ARG A 134 -6.10 10.33 12.75
N HIS A 135 -5.95 11.42 11.99
CA HIS A 135 -6.73 12.65 12.22
C HIS A 135 -8.00 12.74 11.37
N HIS A 136 -8.16 11.90 10.35
CA HIS A 136 -9.37 11.87 9.53
C HIS A 136 -10.47 11.06 10.22
N PRO A 137 -11.58 11.67 10.70
CA PRO A 137 -12.55 11.02 11.59
C PRO A 137 -13.12 9.71 11.03
N MET A 138 -13.46 9.69 9.75
CA MET A 138 -14.05 8.49 9.12
C MET A 138 -13.02 7.39 8.87
N LEU A 139 -11.77 7.74 8.56
CA LEU A 139 -10.76 6.74 8.20
C LEU A 139 -10.15 6.13 9.47
N SER A 140 -9.91 6.92 10.51
CA SER A 140 -9.44 6.41 11.80
C SER A 140 -10.46 5.49 12.47
N LEU A 141 -11.76 5.81 12.36
CA LEU A 141 -12.83 4.96 12.87
C LEU A 141 -12.98 3.67 12.06
N ARG A 142 -12.91 3.75 10.73
CA ARG A 142 -13.09 2.60 9.83
C ARG A 142 -11.89 1.67 9.84
N PHE A 143 -10.68 2.24 9.88
CA PHE A 143 -9.40 1.54 9.82
C PHE A 143 -8.53 1.87 11.05
N PRO A 144 -8.96 1.44 12.25
CA PRO A 144 -8.09 1.48 13.42
C PRO A 144 -6.81 0.67 13.18
N ILE A 145 -5.79 0.89 14.00
CA ILE A 145 -4.46 0.30 13.86
C ILE A 145 -4.51 -1.24 13.76
N SER A 146 -5.44 -1.88 14.47
CA SER A 146 -5.66 -3.33 14.45
C SER A 146 -6.18 -3.86 13.11
N LYS A 147 -6.69 -2.99 12.24
CA LYS A 147 -7.21 -3.30 10.90
C LYS A 147 -6.31 -2.76 9.80
N LEU A 148 -5.01 -2.63 10.05
CA LEU A 148 -4.04 -2.20 9.07
C LEU A 148 -3.03 -3.32 8.80
N ALA A 149 -2.75 -3.51 7.52
CA ALA A 149 -1.70 -4.39 7.04
C ALA A 149 -0.76 -3.69 6.06
N LEU A 150 0.43 -4.25 5.91
CA LEU A 150 1.45 -3.81 4.96
C LEU A 150 1.80 -4.94 4.00
N THR A 151 1.89 -4.59 2.72
CA THR A 151 2.58 -5.40 1.71
C THR A 151 3.81 -4.66 1.24
N TRP A 152 4.85 -5.40 0.86
CA TRP A 152 6.08 -4.85 0.32
C TRP A 152 6.48 -5.59 -0.96
N CYS A 153 7.00 -4.88 -1.95
CA CYS A 153 7.57 -5.45 -3.16
C CYS A 153 9.00 -4.96 -3.32
N TYR A 154 9.94 -5.90 -3.41
CA TYR A 154 11.35 -5.60 -3.68
C TYR A 154 11.50 -5.18 -5.15
N SER A 155 11.99 -3.95 -5.37
CA SER A 155 12.23 -3.41 -6.72
C SER A 155 13.37 -2.40 -6.67
N ALA A 156 14.39 -2.62 -7.52
CA ALA A 156 15.53 -1.71 -7.65
C ALA A 156 15.12 -0.35 -8.24
N GLU A 157 14.09 -0.35 -9.10
CA GLU A 157 13.50 0.81 -9.77
C GLU A 157 12.23 1.25 -9.03
N SER A 158 12.34 1.46 -7.72
CA SER A 158 11.19 1.69 -6.84
C SER A 158 10.40 2.97 -7.16
N LYS A 159 11.03 3.94 -7.83
CA LYS A 159 10.35 5.18 -8.27
C LYS A 159 9.42 4.91 -9.44
N GLU A 160 9.91 4.20 -10.44
CA GLU A 160 9.18 3.79 -11.62
C GLU A 160 8.07 2.81 -11.21
N ALA A 161 8.37 1.86 -10.33
CA ALA A 161 7.39 0.92 -9.80
C ALA A 161 6.27 1.61 -9.01
N GLU A 162 6.57 2.62 -8.17
CA GLU A 162 5.55 3.41 -7.45
C GLU A 162 4.64 4.16 -8.43
N ARG A 163 5.24 4.78 -9.45
CA ARG A 163 4.49 5.51 -10.49
C ARG A 163 3.55 4.56 -11.23
N CYS A 164 4.07 3.45 -11.77
CA CYS A 164 3.25 2.47 -12.48
C CYS A 164 2.11 1.95 -11.59
N LEU A 165 2.40 1.64 -10.32
CA LEU A 165 1.39 1.13 -9.40
C LEU A 165 0.28 2.16 -9.13
N LEU A 166 0.62 3.44 -9.02
CA LEU A 166 -0.34 4.53 -8.87
C LEU A 166 -1.17 4.73 -10.15
N ASP A 167 -0.53 4.69 -11.32
CA ASP A 167 -1.20 4.82 -12.62
C ASP A 167 -2.20 3.68 -12.84
N PHE A 168 -1.80 2.43 -12.58
CA PHE A 168 -2.69 1.27 -12.66
C PHE A 168 -3.86 1.36 -11.67
N TYR A 169 -3.58 1.82 -10.44
CA TYR A 169 -4.63 2.05 -9.45
C TYR A 169 -5.65 3.09 -9.95
N PHE A 170 -5.15 4.21 -10.47
CA PHE A 170 -5.97 5.29 -11.01
C PHE A 170 -6.80 4.82 -12.22
N TRP A 171 -6.20 4.09 -13.16
CA TRP A 171 -6.93 3.55 -14.32
C TRP A 171 -7.99 2.51 -13.91
N SER A 172 -7.76 1.76 -12.83
CA SER A 172 -8.71 0.76 -12.34
C SER A 172 -9.90 1.37 -11.60
N PHE A 173 -9.70 2.48 -10.88
CA PHE A 173 -10.68 3.00 -9.92
C PHE A 173 -11.12 4.45 -10.13
N GLY A 174 -10.45 5.19 -11.02
CA GLY A 174 -10.74 6.57 -11.35
C GLY A 174 -10.23 7.60 -10.34
N ASP A 175 -9.59 7.18 -9.24
CA ASP A 175 -8.95 8.05 -8.25
C ASP A 175 -7.69 7.42 -7.65
N THR A 176 -6.90 8.22 -6.92
CA THR A 176 -5.72 7.72 -6.18
C THR A 176 -6.14 7.10 -4.84
N PRO A 177 -5.30 6.27 -4.19
CA PRO A 177 -5.60 5.79 -2.85
C PRO A 177 -5.88 6.97 -1.88
N PRO A 178 -6.74 6.78 -0.86
CA PRO A 178 -7.27 7.87 -0.04
C PRO A 178 -6.18 8.68 0.67
N LEU A 179 -5.06 8.06 1.01
CA LEU A 179 -3.96 8.71 1.73
C LEU A 179 -2.82 9.20 0.81
N ASN A 180 -2.93 9.00 -0.51
CA ASN A 180 -1.96 9.48 -1.51
C ASN A 180 -2.25 10.88 -2.04
N ARG A 181 -3.42 11.47 -1.74
CA ARG A 181 -3.79 12.82 -2.20
C ARG A 181 -2.80 13.86 -1.66
N GLU A 182 -2.35 14.82 -2.45
CA GLU A 182 -1.48 15.91 -1.95
C GLU A 182 -2.28 16.97 -1.21
#